data_AF-A0A3D1SDP4-F1
#
_entry.id   AF-A0A3D1SDP4-F1
#
_cell.length_a   1.000
_cell.length_b   1.000
_cell.length_c   1.000
_cell.angle_alpha   90.00
_cell.angle_beta   90.00
_cell.angle_gamma   90.00
#
_symmetry.space_group_name_H-M   'P 1'
#
loop_
_entity.id
_entity.type
_entity.pdbx_description
1 polymer ?
#
loop_
_entity_poly.entity_id
_entity_poly.type
_entity_poly.pdbx_seq_one_letter_code
_entity_poly.pdbx_strand_id
1 'polypeptide(L)'
;TSFIYNADGSLALTTIFSGLAWGLGYFGMPHILVRFIAIKSSDLIKKSRIIATVWVVVTLAAAVLVGIFGMAFLNSPGNEALKMKFDEIGDAERIFMFLSSSLLPALIAGIVLSAILAAIMSTADSQLLVTSSAVTNDMFKLIKKNASEKTLMWVSRIAVLVVAVIAYVIALDENSSVMGLVSYAWAGLGAAFGPAMLLSLFWKRMTMPGAVAGIVAGGASVIIWESVPVLSGTGLYSLAPAFAIALIAIIVTSLCTKVDKEKVDDLFAKAKAAEIKK
;
A
#
# COMPACT_ATOMS: atom_id res chain seq x y z
N THR A 1 -29.68 -11.37 -3.92
CA THR A 1 -28.53 -10.83 -3.16
C THR A 1 -28.82 -11.02 -1.68
N SER A 2 -28.02 -11.82 -0.98
CA SER A 2 -28.13 -11.98 0.47
C SER A 2 -26.84 -11.48 1.11
N PHE A 3 -26.84 -11.25 2.43
CA PHE A 3 -25.61 -10.92 3.18
C PHE A 3 -24.48 -11.94 3.01
N ILE A 4 -24.77 -13.13 2.46
CA ILE A 4 -23.84 -14.23 2.28
C ILE A 4 -23.50 -14.46 0.80
N TYR A 5 -24.27 -13.92 -0.16
CA TYR A 5 -24.06 -14.16 -1.58
C TYR A 5 -24.19 -12.90 -2.45
N ASN A 6 -23.13 -12.65 -3.23
CA ASN A 6 -23.06 -11.66 -4.31
C ASN A 6 -24.03 -12.02 -5.46
N ALA A 7 -24.24 -11.10 -6.41
CA ALA A 7 -25.16 -11.28 -7.54
C ALA A 7 -24.75 -12.40 -8.52
N ASP A 8 -23.49 -12.83 -8.46
CA ASP A 8 -22.86 -13.89 -9.25
C ASP A 8 -22.83 -15.26 -8.53
N GLY A 9 -23.33 -15.34 -7.29
CA GLY A 9 -23.31 -16.57 -6.48
C GLY A 9 -22.00 -16.80 -5.70
N SER A 10 -21.05 -15.86 -5.70
CA SER A 10 -19.86 -15.91 -4.83
C SER A 10 -20.17 -15.49 -3.39
N LEU A 11 -19.43 -16.02 -2.41
CA LEU A 11 -19.64 -15.74 -0.98
C LEU A 11 -19.36 -14.26 -0.67
N ALA A 12 -20.37 -13.45 -0.35
CA ALA A 12 -20.21 -12.05 0.07
C ALA A 12 -19.26 -11.90 1.28
N LEU A 13 -19.14 -12.95 2.09
CA LEU A 13 -18.17 -13.03 3.18
C LEU A 13 -16.72 -12.91 2.70
N THR A 14 -16.32 -13.54 1.59
CA THR A 14 -14.93 -13.42 1.10
C THR A 14 -14.64 -11.98 0.69
N THR A 15 -15.62 -11.28 0.11
CA THR A 15 -15.48 -9.85 -0.25
C THR A 15 -15.31 -8.98 0.99
N ILE A 16 -16.10 -9.22 2.05
CA ILE A 16 -15.99 -8.49 3.33
C ILE A 16 -14.64 -8.78 4.00
N PHE A 17 -14.24 -10.05 4.11
CA PHE A 17 -12.96 -10.42 4.71
C PHE A 17 -11.77 -9.87 3.91
N SER A 18 -11.82 -9.95 2.59
CA SER A 18 -10.83 -9.35 1.69
C SER A 18 -10.76 -7.82 1.87
N GLY A 19 -11.91 -7.15 1.98
CA GLY A 19 -11.99 -5.71 2.23
C GLY A 19 -11.43 -5.30 3.59
N LEU A 20 -11.67 -6.08 4.64
CA LEU A 20 -11.08 -5.85 5.96
C LEU A 20 -9.56 -6.07 5.96
N ALA A 21 -9.09 -7.06 5.20
CA ALA A 21 -7.66 -7.38 5.10
C ALA A 21 -6.84 -6.22 4.52
N TRP A 22 -7.40 -5.39 3.64
CA TRP A 22 -6.74 -4.17 3.14
C TRP A 22 -6.20 -3.28 4.27
N GLY A 23 -6.93 -3.18 5.39
CA GLY A 23 -6.53 -2.40 6.55
C GLY A 23 -5.23 -2.92 7.20
N LEU A 24 -4.96 -4.23 7.13
CA LEU A 24 -3.75 -4.83 7.70
C LEU A 24 -2.48 -4.38 6.97
N GLY A 25 -2.58 -4.04 5.69
CA GLY A 25 -1.40 -3.66 4.91
C GLY A 25 -0.76 -2.35 5.39
N TYR A 26 -1.52 -1.42 5.98
CA TYR A 26 -0.97 -0.15 6.49
C TYR A 26 0.21 -0.34 7.44
N PHE A 27 0.20 -1.40 8.25
CA PHE A 27 1.27 -1.69 9.21
C PHE A 27 2.55 -2.22 8.57
N GLY A 28 2.50 -2.69 7.33
CA GLY A 28 3.65 -3.24 6.61
C GLY A 28 4.39 -2.24 5.73
N MET A 29 3.93 -0.99 5.65
CA MET A 29 4.40 -0.04 4.63
C MET A 29 5.48 0.86 5.22
N PRO A 30 6.78 0.68 4.86
CA PRO A 30 7.86 1.42 5.50
C PRO A 30 7.74 2.94 5.30
N HIS A 31 7.28 3.36 4.12
CA HIS A 31 7.08 4.77 3.79
C HIS A 31 5.98 5.45 4.64
N ILE A 32 4.99 4.70 5.12
CA ILE A 32 3.95 5.22 6.03
C ILE A 32 4.50 5.28 7.45
N LEU A 33 5.20 4.22 7.89
CA LEU A 33 5.74 4.11 9.23
C LEU A 33 6.79 5.19 9.52
N VAL A 34 7.67 5.50 8.56
CA VAL A 34 8.65 6.59 8.71
C VAL A 34 7.96 7.94 8.94
N ARG A 35 6.78 8.17 8.33
CA ARG A 35 5.99 9.39 8.58
C ARG A 35 5.42 9.43 9.99
N PHE A 36 5.06 8.29 10.57
CA PHE A 36 4.64 8.24 11.98
C PHE A 36 5.80 8.52 12.94
N ILE A 37 6.99 8.02 12.63
CA ILE A 37 8.20 8.26 13.44
C ILE A 37 8.66 9.73 13.35
N ALA A 38 8.36 10.42 12.25
CA ALA A 38 8.68 11.83 12.06
C ALA A 38 7.78 12.80 12.84
N ILE A 39 6.76 12.32 13.56
CA ILE A 39 5.91 13.17 14.41
C ILE A 39 6.76 13.78 15.54
N LYS A 40 6.71 15.11 15.64
CA LYS A 40 7.53 15.88 16.59
C LYS A 40 7.18 15.63 18.05
N SER A 41 5.93 15.30 18.34
CA SER A 41 5.43 15.16 19.70
C SER A 41 4.15 14.31 19.75
N SER A 42 3.99 13.53 20.82
CA SER A 42 2.92 12.55 20.97
C SER A 42 1.52 13.19 21.11
N ASP A 43 1.45 14.43 21.58
CA ASP A 43 0.20 15.21 21.69
C ASP A 43 -0.41 15.53 20.32
N LEU A 44 0.40 15.60 19.26
CA LEU A 44 -0.06 15.87 17.90
C LEU A 44 -0.67 14.64 17.22
N ILE A 45 -0.44 13.43 17.74
CA ILE A 45 -0.94 12.18 17.13
C ILE A 45 -2.46 12.20 17.02
N LYS A 46 -3.18 12.66 18.06
CA LYS A 46 -4.65 12.72 18.05
C LYS A 46 -5.17 13.66 16.96
N LYS A 47 -4.60 14.86 16.88
CA LYS A 47 -4.98 15.86 15.87
C LYS A 47 -4.66 15.37 14.45
N SER A 48 -3.46 14.85 14.25
CA SER A 48 -3.00 14.29 12.98
C SER A 48 -3.93 13.18 12.49
N ARG A 49 -4.28 12.23 13.37
CA ARG A 49 -5.20 11.13 13.05
C ARG A 49 -6.57 11.64 12.60
N ILE A 50 -7.18 12.58 13.33
CA ILE A 50 -8.50 13.10 12.98
C ILE A 50 -8.46 13.79 11.62
N ILE A 51 -7.49 14.67 11.40
CA ILE A 51 -7.36 15.40 10.13
C ILE A 51 -7.15 14.43 8.96
N ALA A 52 -6.25 13.45 9.13
CA ALA A 52 -5.99 12.44 8.10
C ALA A 52 -7.22 11.58 7.81
N THR A 53 -7.91 11.08 8.84
CA THR A 53 -9.10 10.24 8.66
C THR A 53 -10.24 11.01 8.00
N VAL A 54 -10.51 12.25 8.42
CA VAL A 54 -11.57 13.08 7.80
C VAL A 54 -11.27 13.29 6.32
N TRP A 55 -10.05 13.68 5.97
CA TRP A 55 -9.67 13.88 4.58
C TRP A 55 -9.76 12.61 3.74
N VAL A 56 -9.30 11.47 4.27
CA VAL A 56 -9.39 10.18 3.58
C VAL A 56 -10.84 9.76 3.35
N VAL A 57 -11.72 9.92 4.35
CA VAL A 57 -13.14 9.59 4.20
C VAL A 57 -13.79 10.46 3.12
N VAL A 58 -13.52 11.77 3.13
CA VAL A 58 -14.07 12.70 2.14
C VAL A 58 -13.60 12.37 0.73
N THR A 59 -12.28 12.13 0.54
CA THR A 59 -11.73 11.87 -0.80
C THR A 59 -12.14 10.51 -1.34
N LEU A 60 -12.15 9.46 -0.51
CA LEU A 60 -12.60 8.13 -0.93
C LEU A 60 -14.10 8.12 -1.21
N ALA A 61 -14.92 8.78 -0.40
CA ALA A 61 -16.35 8.92 -0.67
C ALA A 61 -16.58 9.64 -2.01
N ALA A 62 -15.88 10.74 -2.27
CA ALA A 62 -15.97 11.45 -3.55
C ALA A 62 -15.57 10.55 -4.73
N ALA A 63 -14.46 9.79 -4.62
CA ALA A 63 -14.02 8.88 -5.67
C ALA A 63 -15.05 7.78 -5.96
N VAL A 64 -15.63 7.17 -4.92
CA VAL A 64 -16.68 6.15 -5.05
C VAL A 64 -17.94 6.75 -5.69
N LEU A 65 -18.36 7.94 -5.26
CA LEU A 65 -19.51 8.62 -5.85
C LEU A 65 -19.29 8.93 -7.34
N VAL A 66 -18.09 9.39 -7.73
CA VAL A 66 -17.74 9.61 -9.13
C VAL A 66 -17.84 8.32 -9.94
N GLY A 67 -17.36 7.19 -9.42
CA GLY A 67 -17.49 5.89 -10.08
C GLY A 67 -18.95 5.45 -10.24
N ILE A 68 -19.73 5.52 -9.16
CA ILE A 68 -21.15 5.12 -9.15
C ILE A 68 -21.97 6.00 -10.09
N PHE A 69 -21.91 7.33 -9.91
CA PHE A 69 -22.67 8.26 -10.73
C PHE A 69 -22.20 8.25 -12.17
N GLY A 70 -20.89 8.09 -12.41
CA GLY A 70 -20.34 7.98 -13.75
C GLY A 70 -20.91 6.78 -14.50
N MET A 71 -20.92 5.61 -13.86
CA MET A 71 -21.48 4.40 -14.46
C MET A 71 -23.01 4.51 -14.61
N ALA A 72 -23.72 5.06 -13.63
CA ALA A 72 -25.16 5.26 -13.74
C ALA A 72 -25.52 6.23 -14.88
N PHE A 73 -24.74 7.30 -15.07
CA PHE A 73 -24.93 8.27 -16.14
C PHE A 73 -24.70 7.65 -17.52
N LEU A 74 -23.62 6.88 -17.70
CA LEU A 74 -23.33 6.22 -18.99
C LEU A 74 -24.40 5.18 -19.37
N ASN A 75 -25.01 4.51 -18.39
CA ASN A 75 -26.09 3.55 -18.61
C ASN A 75 -27.49 4.19 -18.69
N SER A 76 -27.60 5.51 -18.56
CA SER A 76 -28.89 6.19 -18.66
C SER A 76 -29.37 6.29 -20.13
N PRO A 77 -30.68 6.20 -20.39
CA PRO A 77 -31.23 6.36 -21.73
C PRO A 77 -30.79 7.70 -22.35
N GLY A 78 -30.30 7.66 -23.59
CA GLY A 78 -29.80 8.82 -24.32
C GLY A 78 -28.27 9.01 -24.32
N ASN A 79 -27.53 8.22 -23.53
CA ASN A 79 -26.06 8.29 -23.47
C ASN A 79 -25.36 7.11 -24.17
N GLU A 80 -26.06 6.32 -24.98
CA GLU A 80 -25.55 5.10 -25.63
C GLU A 80 -24.28 5.34 -26.45
N ALA A 81 -24.23 6.42 -27.22
CA ALA A 81 -23.04 6.79 -27.99
C ALA A 81 -21.83 7.14 -27.10
N LEU A 82 -22.08 7.71 -25.92
CA LEU A 82 -21.02 8.04 -24.96
C LEU A 82 -20.53 6.80 -24.22
N LYS A 83 -21.45 5.88 -23.89
CA LYS A 83 -21.13 4.57 -23.33
C LYS A 83 -20.28 3.75 -24.30
N MET A 84 -20.62 3.72 -25.59
CA MET A 84 -19.84 2.99 -26.59
C MET A 84 -18.39 3.49 -26.67
N LYS A 85 -18.18 4.82 -26.64
CA LYS A 85 -16.82 5.41 -26.59
C LYS A 85 -16.06 5.04 -25.31
N PHE A 86 -16.75 4.91 -24.18
CA PHE A 86 -16.11 4.50 -22.94
C PHE A 86 -15.77 3.00 -22.94
N ASP A 87 -16.68 2.17 -23.44
CA ASP A 87 -16.48 0.73 -23.55
C ASP A 87 -15.31 0.39 -24.50
N GLU A 88 -15.07 1.21 -25.54
CA GLU A 88 -13.88 1.12 -26.41
C GLU A 88 -12.56 1.37 -25.66
N ILE A 89 -12.57 2.21 -24.62
CA ILE A 89 -11.39 2.46 -23.78
C ILE A 89 -11.08 1.21 -22.93
N GLY A 90 -12.11 0.46 -22.52
CA GLY A 90 -11.96 -0.81 -21.80
C GLY A 90 -11.40 -0.69 -20.37
N ASP A 91 -11.28 0.51 -19.81
CA ASP A 91 -10.63 0.77 -18.52
C ASP A 91 -11.53 1.60 -17.60
N ALA A 92 -12.07 0.93 -16.57
CA ALA A 92 -12.96 1.53 -15.58
C ALA A 92 -12.27 2.65 -14.75
N GLU A 93 -10.93 2.61 -14.60
CA GLU A 93 -10.18 3.60 -13.82
C GLU A 93 -10.14 4.97 -14.51
N ARG A 94 -10.44 5.01 -15.82
CA ARG A 94 -10.46 6.24 -16.63
C ARG A 94 -11.79 6.98 -16.60
N ILE A 95 -12.80 6.48 -15.90
CA ILE A 95 -14.16 7.05 -15.91
C ILE A 95 -14.18 8.54 -15.55
N PHE A 96 -13.40 8.94 -14.54
CA PHE A 96 -13.35 10.34 -14.11
C PHE A 96 -12.76 11.26 -15.18
N MET A 97 -11.66 10.84 -15.82
CA MET A 97 -11.02 11.59 -16.90
C MET A 97 -11.93 11.68 -18.12
N PHE A 98 -12.55 10.56 -18.49
CA PHE A 98 -13.46 10.46 -19.63
C PHE A 98 -14.68 11.39 -19.46
N LEU A 99 -15.35 11.32 -18.31
CA LEU A 99 -16.52 12.15 -18.05
C LEU A 99 -16.16 13.63 -17.92
N SER A 100 -15.01 13.95 -17.30
CA SER A 100 -14.52 15.33 -17.22
C SER A 100 -14.31 15.94 -18.61
N SER A 101 -13.71 15.18 -19.54
CA SER A 101 -13.50 15.63 -20.91
C SER A 101 -14.77 15.71 -21.76
N SER A 102 -15.79 14.91 -21.41
CA SER A 102 -17.04 14.81 -22.18
C SER A 102 -18.11 15.80 -21.72
N LEU A 103 -18.15 16.12 -20.42
CA LEU A 103 -19.23 16.92 -19.81
C LEU A 103 -18.83 18.36 -19.52
N LEU A 104 -17.54 18.65 -19.35
CA LEU A 104 -17.07 19.99 -18.98
C LEU A 104 -16.64 20.80 -20.22
N PRO A 105 -16.76 22.13 -20.17
CA PRO A 105 -16.14 23.00 -21.16
C PRO A 105 -14.64 22.73 -21.28
N ALA A 106 -14.09 22.82 -22.50
CA ALA A 106 -12.71 22.43 -22.81
C ALA A 106 -11.66 23.03 -21.86
N LEU A 107 -11.82 24.31 -21.47
CA LEU A 107 -10.91 24.96 -20.53
C LEU A 107 -10.92 24.32 -19.15
N ILE A 108 -12.12 24.00 -18.62
CA ILE A 108 -12.28 23.40 -17.29
C ILE A 108 -11.80 21.94 -17.32
N ALA A 109 -12.15 21.19 -18.37
CA ALA A 109 -11.64 19.84 -18.58
C ALA A 109 -10.11 19.81 -18.59
N GLY A 110 -9.47 20.75 -19.30
CA GLY A 110 -8.01 20.88 -19.34
C GLY A 110 -7.40 21.15 -17.95
N ILE A 111 -8.03 22.03 -17.14
CA ILE A 111 -7.59 22.29 -15.77
C ILE A 111 -7.73 21.03 -14.90
N VAL A 112 -8.84 20.31 -14.99
CA VAL A 112 -9.07 19.08 -14.22
C VAL A 112 -8.04 18.00 -14.57
N LEU A 113 -7.82 17.74 -15.86
CA LEU A 113 -6.81 16.76 -16.31
C LEU A 113 -5.40 17.16 -15.88
N SER A 114 -5.07 18.45 -15.94
CA SER A 114 -3.80 18.97 -15.43
C SER A 114 -3.64 18.77 -13.92
N ALA A 115 -4.71 18.96 -13.15
CA ALA A 115 -4.71 18.74 -11.71
C ALA A 115 -4.49 17.25 -11.35
N ILE A 116 -5.09 16.33 -12.11
CA ILE A 116 -4.86 14.88 -11.95
C ILE A 116 -3.39 14.55 -12.22
N LEU A 117 -2.83 15.02 -13.34
CA LEU A 117 -1.42 14.82 -13.66
C LEU A 117 -0.50 15.40 -12.59
N ALA A 118 -0.77 16.61 -12.10
CA ALA A 118 -0.01 17.24 -11.03
C ALA A 118 -0.04 16.41 -9.73
N ALA A 119 -1.21 15.87 -9.36
CA ALA A 119 -1.35 15.02 -8.18
C ALA A 119 -0.54 13.71 -8.31
N ILE A 120 -0.60 13.07 -9.48
CA ILE A 120 0.17 11.85 -9.78
C ILE A 120 1.67 12.13 -9.70
N MET A 121 2.15 13.21 -10.34
CA MET A 121 3.57 13.59 -10.32
C MET A 121 4.07 13.85 -8.90
N SER A 122 3.32 14.58 -8.07
CA SER A 122 3.73 14.85 -6.69
C SER A 122 3.93 13.58 -5.84
N THR A 123 3.11 12.56 -6.11
CA THR A 123 3.18 11.27 -5.42
C THR A 123 4.34 10.44 -5.98
N ALA A 124 4.47 10.37 -7.31
CA ALA A 124 5.55 9.66 -7.98
C ALA A 124 6.93 10.18 -7.55
N ASP A 125 7.12 11.50 -7.52
CA ASP A 125 8.36 12.14 -7.07
C ASP A 125 8.73 11.73 -5.65
N SER A 126 7.76 11.76 -4.74
CA SER A 126 7.96 11.35 -3.35
C SER A 126 8.35 9.87 -3.23
N GLN A 127 7.71 8.97 -3.98
CA GLN A 127 8.02 7.54 -3.94
C GLN A 127 9.37 7.21 -4.58
N LEU A 128 9.72 7.88 -5.69
CA LEU A 128 11.02 7.75 -6.34
C LEU A 128 12.16 8.23 -5.43
N LEU A 129 11.96 9.35 -4.72
CA LEU A 129 12.93 9.86 -3.75
C LEU A 129 13.09 8.95 -2.53
N VAL A 130 11.99 8.40 -2.00
CA VAL A 130 12.06 7.45 -0.88
C VAL A 130 12.81 6.18 -1.31
N THR A 131 12.50 5.65 -2.50
CA THR A 131 13.16 4.45 -3.02
C THR A 131 14.65 4.69 -3.28
N SER A 132 15.01 5.81 -3.90
CA SER A 132 16.41 6.13 -4.17
C SER A 132 17.21 6.40 -2.89
N SER A 133 16.59 6.98 -1.87
CA SER A 133 17.18 7.14 -0.54
C SER A 133 17.43 5.79 0.12
N ALA A 134 16.47 4.85 0.05
CA ALA A 134 16.67 3.50 0.58
C ALA A 134 17.81 2.77 -0.14
N VAL A 135 17.88 2.83 -1.47
CA VAL A 135 19.00 2.24 -2.24
C VAL A 135 20.34 2.86 -1.84
N THR A 136 20.38 4.17 -1.64
CA THR A 136 21.63 4.89 -1.33
C THR A 136 22.07 4.73 0.13
N ASN A 137 21.14 4.86 1.07
CA ASN A 137 21.44 4.86 2.50
C ASN A 137 21.41 3.47 3.12
N ASP A 138 20.50 2.60 2.67
CA ASP A 138 20.31 1.29 3.29
C ASP A 138 21.08 0.19 2.56
N MET A 139 21.27 0.29 1.23
CA MET A 139 22.04 -0.70 0.47
C MET A 139 23.47 -0.24 0.19
N PHE A 140 23.66 0.93 -0.44
CA PHE A 140 24.98 1.35 -0.89
C PHE A 140 25.96 1.63 0.27
N LYS A 141 25.49 2.20 1.39
CA LYS A 141 26.34 2.38 2.58
C LYS A 141 26.73 1.07 3.27
N LEU A 142 26.00 -0.03 3.08
CA LEU A 142 26.45 -1.35 3.55
C LEU A 142 27.70 -1.82 2.80
N ILE A 143 27.77 -1.50 1.51
CA ILE A 143 28.91 -1.84 0.64
C ILE A 143 30.07 -0.87 0.87
N LYS A 144 29.78 0.44 0.91
CA LYS A 144 30.78 1.51 1.08
C LYS A 144 30.39 2.46 2.21
N LYS A 145 30.76 2.08 3.45
CA LYS A 145 30.43 2.82 4.68
C LYS A 145 30.88 4.29 4.70
N ASN A 146 32.04 4.59 4.09
CA ASN A 146 32.65 5.92 4.09
C ASN A 146 32.54 6.62 2.72
N ALA A 147 31.41 6.46 2.03
CA ALA A 147 31.18 7.20 0.79
C ALA A 147 30.99 8.70 1.07
N SER A 148 31.63 9.55 0.26
CA SER A 148 31.45 11.01 0.37
C SER A 148 30.03 11.44 -0.01
N GLU A 149 29.55 12.56 0.53
CA GLU A 149 28.22 13.10 0.20
C GLU A 149 28.00 13.30 -1.30
N LYS A 150 29.03 13.77 -2.01
CA LYS A 150 29.01 13.92 -3.47
C LYS A 150 28.77 12.58 -4.18
N THR A 151 29.38 11.49 -3.69
CA THR A 151 29.17 10.14 -4.24
C THR A 151 27.75 9.67 -3.96
N LEU A 152 27.27 9.86 -2.74
CA LEU A 152 25.90 9.48 -2.35
C LEU A 152 24.85 10.21 -3.19
N MET A 153 25.04 11.51 -3.45
CA MET A 153 24.14 12.28 -4.31
C MET A 153 24.09 11.74 -5.74
N TRP A 154 25.24 11.37 -6.33
CA TRP A 154 25.26 10.76 -7.67
C TRP A 154 24.61 9.39 -7.70
N VAL A 155 24.88 8.55 -6.70
CA VAL A 155 24.25 7.22 -6.57
C VAL A 155 22.73 7.37 -6.45
N SER A 156 22.25 8.32 -5.65
CA SER A 156 20.82 8.60 -5.51
C SER A 156 20.19 9.01 -6.84
N ARG A 157 20.81 9.90 -7.62
CA ARG A 157 20.31 10.31 -8.94
C ARG A 157 20.23 9.14 -9.93
N ILE A 158 21.27 8.30 -9.96
CA ILE A 158 21.29 7.10 -10.80
C ILE A 158 20.19 6.12 -10.36
N ALA A 159 20.02 5.92 -9.05
CA ALA A 159 18.98 5.06 -8.51
C ALA A 159 17.58 5.56 -8.89
N VAL A 160 17.30 6.88 -8.82
CA VAL A 160 16.03 7.45 -9.31
C VAL A 160 15.81 7.10 -10.79
N LEU A 161 16.82 7.30 -11.63
CA LEU A 161 16.71 7.03 -13.07
C LEU A 161 16.46 5.53 -13.36
N VAL A 162 17.18 4.64 -12.68
CA VAL A 162 16.99 3.19 -12.82
C VAL A 162 15.58 2.77 -12.39
N VAL A 163 15.12 3.25 -11.23
CA VAL A 163 13.77 2.94 -10.72
C VAL A 163 12.70 3.49 -11.66
N ALA A 164 12.88 4.70 -12.20
CA ALA A 164 11.96 5.30 -13.16
C ALA A 164 11.87 4.49 -14.46
N VAL A 165 13.00 3.98 -14.97
CA VAL A 165 13.02 3.10 -16.16
C VAL A 165 12.29 1.79 -15.88
N ILE A 166 12.52 1.16 -14.72
CA ILE A 166 11.81 -0.07 -14.33
C ILE A 166 10.30 0.19 -14.23
N ALA A 167 9.90 1.27 -13.57
CA ALA A 167 8.49 1.65 -13.45
C ALA A 167 7.86 1.91 -14.82
N TYR A 168 8.57 2.57 -15.74
CA TYR A 168 8.11 2.77 -17.11
C TYR A 168 7.92 1.45 -17.86
N VAL A 169 8.86 0.51 -17.75
CA VAL A 169 8.75 -0.82 -18.38
C VAL A 169 7.53 -1.58 -17.85
N ILE A 170 7.29 -1.54 -16.53
CA ILE A 170 6.10 -2.17 -15.93
C ILE A 170 4.81 -1.50 -16.41
N ALA A 171 4.83 -0.17 -16.58
CA ALA A 171 3.67 0.59 -17.05
C ALA A 171 3.32 0.39 -18.54
N LEU A 172 4.19 -0.28 -19.32
CA LEU A 172 3.89 -0.63 -20.72
C LEU A 172 2.96 -1.85 -20.86
N ASP A 173 2.70 -2.59 -19.78
CA ASP A 173 1.75 -3.69 -19.80
C ASP A 173 0.31 -3.17 -19.74
N GLU A 174 -0.33 -3.10 -20.92
CA GLU A 174 -1.72 -2.63 -21.08
C GLU A 174 -2.76 -3.54 -20.41
N ASN A 175 -2.41 -4.79 -20.07
CA ASN A 175 -3.33 -5.72 -19.42
C ASN A 175 -3.39 -5.53 -17.89
N SER A 176 -2.51 -4.72 -17.33
CA SER A 176 -2.43 -4.50 -15.89
C SER A 176 -3.23 -3.27 -15.47
N SER A 177 -4.13 -3.43 -14.50
CA SER A 177 -4.81 -2.29 -13.87
C SER A 177 -3.95 -1.66 -12.78
N VAL A 178 -4.15 -0.36 -12.52
CA VAL A 178 -3.45 0.35 -11.44
C VAL A 178 -3.83 -0.26 -10.10
N MET A 179 -5.12 -0.53 -9.88
CA MET A 179 -5.61 -1.16 -8.67
C MET A 179 -5.03 -2.57 -8.48
N GLY A 180 -4.84 -3.34 -9.55
CA GLY A 180 -4.23 -4.67 -9.51
C GLY A 180 -2.77 -4.62 -9.02
N LEU A 181 -1.95 -3.75 -9.62
CA LEU A 181 -0.56 -3.53 -9.23
C LEU A 181 -0.43 -3.06 -7.78
N VAL A 182 -1.26 -2.10 -7.40
CA VAL A 182 -1.28 -1.56 -6.03
C VAL A 182 -1.70 -2.65 -5.05
N SER A 183 -2.75 -3.41 -5.35
CA SER A 183 -3.23 -4.52 -4.51
C SER A 183 -2.14 -5.58 -4.31
N TYR A 184 -1.44 -5.98 -5.37
CA TYR A 184 -0.37 -6.96 -5.28
C TYR A 184 0.80 -6.47 -4.42
N ALA A 185 1.28 -5.24 -4.67
CA ALA A 185 2.35 -4.64 -3.88
C ALA A 185 1.95 -4.44 -2.41
N TRP A 186 0.68 -4.09 -2.18
CA TRP A 186 0.10 -3.91 -0.85
C TRP A 186 0.01 -5.24 -0.09
N ALA A 187 -0.38 -6.32 -0.76
CA ALA A 187 -0.37 -7.65 -0.18
C ALA A 187 1.04 -8.09 0.20
N GLY A 188 2.00 -7.96 -0.72
CA GLY A 188 3.39 -8.39 -0.51
C GLY A 188 4.06 -7.70 0.68
N LEU A 189 4.05 -6.37 0.69
CA LEU A 189 4.67 -5.58 1.77
C LEU A 189 3.88 -5.70 3.07
N GLY A 190 2.55 -5.68 2.99
CA GLY A 190 1.65 -5.84 4.13
C GLY A 190 1.87 -7.15 4.88
N ALA A 191 1.98 -8.27 4.15
CA ALA A 191 2.20 -9.58 4.73
C ALA A 191 3.64 -9.77 5.24
N ALA A 192 4.64 -9.24 4.52
CA ALA A 192 6.04 -9.38 4.91
C ALA A 192 6.36 -8.57 6.17
N PHE A 193 6.02 -7.29 6.20
CA PHE A 193 6.45 -6.39 7.27
C PHE A 193 5.37 -6.16 8.33
N GLY A 194 4.08 -6.25 8.00
CA GLY A 194 2.99 -5.91 8.91
C GLY A 194 2.98 -6.73 10.21
N PRO A 195 3.03 -8.07 10.14
CA PRO A 195 3.09 -8.92 11.33
C PRO A 195 4.32 -8.65 12.20
N ALA A 196 5.49 -8.45 11.55
CA ALA A 196 6.73 -8.13 12.24
C ALA A 196 6.65 -6.76 12.94
N MET A 197 6.04 -5.76 12.30
CA MET A 197 5.81 -4.44 12.87
C MET A 197 4.91 -4.53 14.11
N LEU A 198 3.75 -5.18 13.99
CA LEU A 198 2.81 -5.30 15.12
C LEU A 198 3.41 -6.08 16.29
N LEU A 199 4.04 -7.23 16.03
CA LEU A 199 4.63 -8.02 17.10
C LEU A 199 5.82 -7.32 17.76
N SER A 200 6.60 -6.52 17.03
CA SER A 200 7.71 -5.79 17.64
C SER A 200 7.26 -4.72 18.64
N LEU A 201 6.07 -4.15 18.45
CA LEU A 201 5.48 -3.15 19.35
C LEU A 201 4.76 -3.77 20.56
N PHE A 202 4.10 -4.92 20.37
CA PHE A 202 3.20 -5.48 21.40
C PHE A 202 3.70 -6.77 22.04
N TRP A 203 4.69 -7.45 21.46
CA TRP A 203 5.14 -8.76 21.91
C TRP A 203 6.63 -8.80 22.24
N LYS A 204 6.93 -8.72 23.54
CA LYS A 204 8.30 -8.75 24.10
C LYS A 204 9.13 -9.99 23.77
N ARG A 205 8.49 -11.08 23.30
CA ARG A 205 9.21 -12.33 23.00
C ARG A 205 9.64 -12.43 21.54
N MET A 206 9.37 -11.43 20.71
CA MET A 206 9.81 -11.44 19.31
C MET A 206 11.34 -11.46 19.21
N THR A 207 11.87 -12.36 18.38
CA THR A 207 13.31 -12.52 18.14
C THR A 207 13.68 -12.07 16.73
N MET A 208 14.96 -11.77 16.50
CA MET A 208 15.45 -11.45 15.15
C MET A 208 15.26 -12.61 14.15
N PRO A 209 15.60 -13.87 14.47
CA PRO A 209 15.31 -15.00 13.58
C PRO A 209 13.81 -15.16 13.30
N GLY A 210 12.95 -14.94 14.30
CA GLY A 210 11.51 -14.96 14.11
C GLY A 210 11.00 -13.85 13.20
N ALA A 211 11.55 -12.64 13.34
CA ALA A 211 11.23 -11.52 12.45
C ALA A 211 11.58 -11.84 10.99
N VAL A 212 12.78 -12.36 10.74
CA VAL A 212 13.24 -12.74 9.40
C VAL A 212 12.39 -13.87 8.83
N ALA A 213 12.08 -14.89 9.62
CA ALA A 213 11.20 -15.99 9.21
C ALA A 213 9.80 -15.47 8.81
N GLY A 214 9.25 -14.54 9.57
CA GLY A 214 7.99 -13.85 9.24
C GLY A 214 8.01 -13.11 7.92
N ILE A 215 9.03 -12.26 7.73
CA ILE A 215 9.20 -11.44 6.52
C ILE A 215 9.28 -12.34 5.28
N VAL A 216 10.13 -13.37 5.34
CA VAL A 216 10.32 -14.32 4.23
C VAL A 216 9.04 -15.13 3.98
N ALA A 217 8.43 -15.68 5.04
CA ALA A 217 7.21 -16.48 4.91
C ALA A 217 6.04 -15.66 4.38
N GLY A 218 5.84 -14.43 4.84
CA GLY A 218 4.79 -13.53 4.38
C GLY A 218 4.95 -13.16 2.92
N GLY A 219 6.13 -12.67 2.53
CA GLY A 219 6.42 -12.31 1.14
C GLY A 219 6.30 -13.50 0.19
N ALA A 220 6.89 -14.64 0.55
CA ALA A 220 6.78 -15.87 -0.25
C ALA A 220 5.33 -16.36 -0.36
N SER A 221 4.54 -16.26 0.73
CA SER A 221 3.13 -16.67 0.72
C SER A 221 2.32 -15.87 -0.28
N VAL A 222 2.53 -14.56 -0.39
CA VAL A 222 1.82 -13.73 -1.40
C VAL A 222 2.20 -14.17 -2.81
N ILE A 223 3.49 -14.34 -3.10
CA ILE A 223 3.96 -14.79 -4.42
C ILE A 223 3.34 -16.14 -4.78
N ILE A 224 3.34 -17.10 -3.85
CA ILE A 224 2.75 -18.42 -4.06
C ILE A 224 1.23 -18.33 -4.25
N TRP A 225 0.55 -17.50 -3.46
CA TRP A 225 -0.90 -17.35 -3.52
C TRP A 225 -1.36 -16.82 -4.87
N GLU A 226 -0.64 -15.84 -5.42
CA GLU A 226 -0.97 -15.22 -6.70
C GLU A 226 -0.50 -16.07 -7.90
N SER A 227 0.58 -16.85 -7.74
CA SER A 227 1.12 -17.71 -8.80
C SER A 227 0.37 -19.02 -8.99
N VAL A 228 -0.39 -19.48 -7.98
CA VAL A 228 -1.12 -20.75 -8.03
C VAL A 228 -2.59 -20.50 -8.36
N PRO A 229 -3.08 -20.90 -9.56
CA PRO A 229 -4.44 -20.58 -10.03
C PRO A 229 -5.57 -21.05 -9.11
N VAL A 230 -5.35 -22.14 -8.37
CA VAL A 230 -6.33 -22.68 -7.40
C VAL A 230 -6.45 -21.76 -6.18
N LEU A 231 -5.36 -21.10 -5.77
CA LEU A 231 -5.34 -20.19 -4.62
C LEU A 231 -5.85 -18.81 -5.01
N SER A 232 -5.42 -18.28 -6.15
CA SER A 232 -5.92 -17.00 -6.68
C SER A 232 -7.40 -17.08 -7.08
N GLY A 233 -7.87 -18.24 -7.53
CA GLY A 233 -9.29 -18.50 -7.84
C GLY A 233 -10.23 -18.56 -6.62
N THR A 234 -9.72 -18.49 -5.39
CA THR A 234 -10.55 -18.51 -4.16
C THR A 234 -11.33 -17.22 -3.93
N GLY A 235 -10.97 -16.12 -4.60
CA GLY A 235 -11.52 -14.79 -4.37
C GLY A 235 -11.12 -14.16 -3.02
N LEU A 236 -10.25 -14.83 -2.24
CA LEU A 236 -9.69 -14.29 -1.02
C LEU A 236 -8.46 -13.46 -1.33
N TYR A 237 -8.42 -12.22 -0.84
CA TYR A 237 -7.28 -11.34 -1.00
C TYR A 237 -6.05 -11.93 -0.32
N SER A 238 -4.98 -12.13 -1.09
CA SER A 238 -3.74 -12.83 -0.71
C SER A 238 -3.08 -12.29 0.56
N LEU A 239 -3.28 -11.01 0.88
CA LEU A 239 -2.80 -10.39 2.11
C LEU A 239 -3.29 -11.12 3.37
N ALA A 240 -4.58 -11.48 3.46
CA ALA A 240 -5.15 -12.06 4.68
C ALA A 240 -4.47 -13.39 5.09
N PRO A 241 -4.41 -14.42 4.22
CA PRO A 241 -3.75 -15.67 4.56
C PRO A 241 -2.23 -15.50 4.71
N ALA A 242 -1.58 -14.69 3.86
CA ALA A 242 -0.15 -14.47 3.96
C ALA A 242 0.25 -13.76 5.27
N PHE A 243 -0.57 -12.83 5.75
CA PHE A 243 -0.38 -12.17 7.04
C PHE A 243 -0.48 -13.17 8.20
N ALA A 244 -1.43 -14.10 8.14
CA ALA A 244 -1.57 -15.16 9.15
C ALA A 244 -0.37 -16.11 9.14
N ILE A 245 0.10 -16.53 7.95
CA ILE A 245 1.28 -17.39 7.81
C ILE A 245 2.53 -16.71 8.38
N ALA A 246 2.74 -15.44 8.04
CA ALA A 246 3.84 -14.65 8.59
C ALA A 246 3.75 -14.52 10.12
N LEU A 247 2.56 -14.27 10.67
CA LEU A 247 2.35 -14.20 12.12
C LEU A 247 2.73 -15.52 12.81
N ILE A 248 2.25 -16.65 12.27
CA ILE A 248 2.57 -17.99 12.79
C ILE A 248 4.07 -18.26 12.70
N ALA A 249 4.71 -17.94 11.57
CA ALA A 249 6.15 -18.12 11.38
C ALA A 249 6.97 -17.32 12.42
N ILE A 250 6.57 -16.08 12.71
CA ILE A 250 7.24 -15.25 13.74
C ILE A 250 7.06 -15.88 15.12
N ILE A 251 5.83 -16.28 15.47
CA ILE A 251 5.52 -16.84 16.79
C ILE A 251 6.29 -18.14 17.01
N VAL A 252 6.16 -19.11 16.11
CA VAL A 252 6.79 -20.43 16.23
C VAL A 252 8.32 -20.27 16.34
N THR A 253 8.93 -19.52 15.42
CA THR A 253 10.38 -19.34 15.40
C THR A 253 10.88 -18.59 16.63
N SER A 254 10.14 -17.58 17.12
CA SER A 254 10.50 -16.84 18.33
C SER A 254 10.30 -17.66 19.61
N LEU A 255 9.38 -18.63 19.63
CA LEU A 255 9.25 -19.56 20.75
C LEU A 255 10.41 -20.56 20.80
N CYS A 256 10.93 -20.96 19.63
CA CYS A 256 12.05 -21.89 19.48
C CYS A 256 13.43 -21.25 19.66
N THR A 257 13.53 -19.92 19.73
CA THR A 257 14.80 -19.20 19.83
C THR A 257 14.93 -18.45 21.16
N LYS A 258 16.18 -18.14 21.55
CA LYS A 258 16.47 -17.45 22.81
C LYS A 258 16.24 -15.94 22.66
N VAL A 259 15.56 -15.35 23.65
CA VAL A 259 15.35 -13.90 23.77
C VAL A 259 16.23 -13.38 24.89
N ASP A 260 16.94 -12.28 24.63
CA ASP A 260 17.57 -11.47 25.68
C ASP A 260 16.51 -10.64 26.40
N LYS A 261 15.96 -11.18 27.49
CA LYS A 261 14.83 -10.58 28.21
C LYS A 261 15.18 -9.23 28.82
N GLU A 262 16.39 -9.07 29.36
CA GLU A 262 16.81 -7.83 30.03
C GLU A 262 16.86 -6.67 29.04
N LYS A 263 17.44 -6.89 27.86
CA LYS A 263 17.50 -5.87 26.81
C LYS A 263 16.12 -5.48 26.29
N VAL A 264 15.22 -6.45 26.13
CA VAL A 264 13.85 -6.16 25.66
C VAL A 264 13.04 -5.43 26.73
N ASP A 265 13.12 -5.85 27.99
CA ASP A 265 12.38 -5.20 29.08
C ASP A 265 12.85 -3.76 29.30
N ASP A 266 14.15 -3.47 29.17
CA ASP A 266 14.69 -2.12 29.19
C ASP A 266 14.14 -1.25 28.04
N LEU A 267 14.09 -1.79 26.82
CA LEU A 267 13.53 -1.07 25.66
C LEU A 267 12.04 -0.74 25.85
N PHE A 268 11.25 -1.70 26.32
CA PHE A 268 9.82 -1.47 26.60
C PHE A 268 9.62 -0.48 27.76
N ALA A 269 10.47 -0.52 28.80
CA ALA A 269 10.42 0.42 29.91
C ALA A 269 10.74 1.84 29.44
N LYS A 270 11.79 2.02 28.62
CA LYS A 270 12.14 3.32 28.01
C LYS A 270 11.03 3.88 27.14
N ALA A 271 10.41 3.04 26.31
CA ALA A 271 9.28 3.46 25.47
C ALA A 271 8.10 3.96 26.32
N LYS A 272 7.75 3.25 27.39
CA LYS A 272 6.67 3.64 28.31
C LYS A 272 6.99 4.92 29.09
N ALA A 273 8.26 5.13 29.46
CA ALA A 273 8.70 6.34 30.15
C ALA A 273 8.67 7.59 29.24
N ALA A 274 8.93 7.42 27.94
CA ALA A 274 8.86 8.51 26.97
C ALA A 274 7.44 9.05 26.76
N GLU A 275 6.39 8.22 26.92
CA GLU A 275 4.99 8.67 26.88
C GLU A 275 4.57 9.51 28.10
N ILE A 276 5.25 9.37 29.24
CA ILE A 276 4.85 9.98 30.52
C ILE A 276 5.40 11.42 30.68
N LYS A 277 6.38 11.82 29.88
CA LYS A 277 6.81 13.23 29.78
C LYS A 277 5.76 14.04 29.00
N LYS A 278 4.66 14.36 29.69
CA LYS A 278 3.70 15.41 29.33
C LYS A 278 4.31 16.80 29.54
#